data_AF-A0A3D3QQI4-F1
#
_entry.id   AF-A0A3D3QQI4-F1
#
_cell.length_a   1.000
_cell.length_b   1.000
_cell.length_c   1.000
_cell.angle_alpha   90.00
_cell.angle_beta   90.00
_cell.angle_gamma   90.00
#
_symmetry.space_group_name_H-M   'P 1'
#
loop_
_entity.id
_entity.type
_entity.pdbx_description
1 polymer ?
#
loop_
_entity_poly.entity_id
_entity_poly.type
_entity_poly.pdbx_seq_one_letter_code
_entity_poly.pdbx_strand_id
1 'polypeptide(L)'
;MKRCDQMVVIVLTIFLSSGCVAGQTDAAGTNVQDKGLAHNELSSEDVAEGWELLFDGRSLNGWRAYDHEGVPGGWEVRDGAIMRVGPGGDIMTQGVFRNFELSLDSRVEEGGNSGVFYLAAQGEENIYHSAPEMQVLDDERHTDGQNPFTSAGANYG
;
A
#
# COMPACT_ATOMS: atom_id res chain seq x y z
N MET A 1 -9.02 -1.46 -2.10
CA MET A 1 -9.37 -1.21 -0.69
C MET A 1 -10.76 -1.78 -0.39
N LYS A 2 -11.01 -2.32 0.79
CA LYS A 2 -12.34 -2.81 1.21
C LYS A 2 -12.82 -2.01 2.41
N ARG A 3 -14.07 -1.54 2.42
CA ARG A 3 -14.66 -0.82 3.56
C ARG A 3 -15.23 -1.83 4.56
N CYS A 4 -14.68 -1.89 5.76
CA CYS A 4 -15.04 -2.89 6.76
C CYS A 4 -16.09 -2.34 7.75
N ASP A 5 -17.36 -2.31 7.34
CA ASP A 5 -18.48 -2.11 8.27
C ASP A 5 -18.95 -3.43 8.92
N GLN A 6 -18.33 -4.55 8.57
CA GLN A 6 -18.47 -5.85 9.24
C GLN A 6 -17.09 -6.41 9.61
N MET A 7 -16.83 -6.50 10.90
CA MET A 7 -15.58 -6.99 11.48
C MET A 7 -15.40 -8.48 11.16
N VAL A 8 -14.46 -8.82 10.28
CA VAL A 8 -13.87 -10.16 10.22
C VAL A 8 -12.36 -9.98 10.29
N VAL A 9 -11.80 -10.32 11.45
CA VAL A 9 -10.36 -10.35 11.72
C VAL A 9 -9.92 -11.80 11.62
N ILE A 10 -9.02 -12.13 10.70
CA ILE A 10 -8.27 -13.38 10.74
C ILE A 10 -6.79 -13.03 10.80
N VAL A 11 -6.21 -13.25 11.98
CA VAL A 11 -4.76 -13.17 12.22
C VAL A 11 -4.20 -14.58 12.02
N LEU A 12 -3.12 -14.72 11.25
CA LEU A 12 -2.28 -15.91 11.34
C LEU A 12 -0.80 -15.53 11.24
N THR A 13 -0.02 -15.92 12.25
CA THR A 13 1.40 -15.60 12.38
C THR A 13 2.23 -16.88 12.53
N ILE A 14 3.16 -17.04 11.57
CA ILE A 14 4.48 -17.72 11.54
C ILE A 14 4.58 -19.23 11.83
N PHE A 15 5.26 -19.94 10.93
CA PHE A 15 5.97 -21.19 11.22
C PHE A 15 7.49 -21.03 11.09
N LEU A 16 8.20 -21.49 12.13
CA LEU A 16 9.65 -21.66 12.14
C LEU A 16 10.08 -22.86 11.27
N SER A 17 11.25 -22.69 10.66
CA SER A 17 11.96 -23.57 9.75
C SER A 17 12.36 -24.94 10.31
N SER A 18 12.30 -25.99 9.47
CA SER A 18 13.42 -26.91 9.19
C SER A 18 13.05 -27.96 8.14
N GLY A 19 13.89 -28.12 7.11
CA GLY A 19 14.02 -29.38 6.37
C GLY A 19 13.76 -29.29 4.86
N CYS A 20 14.79 -29.61 4.08
CA CYS A 20 14.67 -29.89 2.65
C CYS A 20 13.84 -31.16 2.40
N VAL A 21 12.95 -31.12 1.39
CA VAL A 21 12.64 -32.18 0.38
C VAL A 21 11.16 -32.09 -0.05
N ALA A 22 10.98 -32.04 -1.37
CA ALA A 22 9.81 -32.41 -2.18
C ALA A 22 8.45 -31.77 -1.84
N GLY A 23 7.97 -30.93 -2.78
CA GLY A 23 6.55 -30.65 -3.06
C GLY A 23 5.64 -30.44 -1.85
N GLN A 24 5.52 -29.19 -1.39
CA GLN A 24 4.51 -28.85 -0.39
C GLN A 24 3.16 -28.62 -1.07
N THR A 25 2.25 -29.55 -0.80
CA THR A 25 0.80 -29.31 -0.87
C THR A 25 0.35 -29.02 0.56
N ASP A 26 -0.30 -27.88 0.77
CA ASP A 26 -0.96 -27.60 2.04
C ASP A 26 -2.25 -28.41 2.16
N ALA A 27 -2.62 -28.77 3.39
CA ALA A 27 -3.78 -29.61 3.71
C ALA A 27 -5.16 -28.96 3.45
N ALA A 28 -5.20 -27.85 2.71
CA ALA A 28 -6.41 -27.24 2.17
C ALA A 28 -6.36 -27.03 0.64
N GLY A 29 -5.31 -27.50 -0.06
CA GLY A 29 -5.29 -27.63 -1.52
C GLY A 29 -5.58 -26.37 -2.33
N THR A 30 -5.51 -25.18 -1.74
CA THR A 30 -5.68 -23.92 -2.47
C THR A 30 -4.31 -23.42 -2.88
N ASN A 31 -3.96 -23.76 -4.12
CA ASN A 31 -2.92 -23.11 -4.87
C ASN A 31 -3.22 -21.59 -4.82
N VAL A 32 -2.32 -20.76 -4.28
CA VAL A 32 -2.39 -19.31 -4.46
C VAL A 32 -2.11 -19.08 -5.94
N GLN A 33 -3.15 -19.28 -6.74
CA GLN A 33 -3.16 -18.97 -8.15
C GLN A 33 -2.99 -17.46 -8.21
N ASP A 34 -1.89 -17.02 -8.83
CA ASP A 34 -1.88 -15.76 -9.54
C ASP A 34 -3.19 -15.71 -10.35
N LYS A 35 -4.13 -14.82 -9.98
CA LYS A 35 -5.47 -14.77 -10.57
C LYS A 35 -5.41 -14.43 -12.07
N GLY A 36 -4.22 -14.17 -12.64
CA GLY A 36 -4.01 -13.83 -14.04
C GLY A 36 -4.66 -12.49 -14.42
N LEU A 37 -4.95 -11.66 -13.42
CA LEU A 37 -5.55 -10.35 -13.59
C LEU A 37 -4.48 -9.36 -14.01
N ALA A 38 -4.83 -8.42 -14.90
CA ALA A 38 -3.95 -7.31 -15.18
C ALA A 38 -3.86 -6.38 -13.95
N HIS A 39 -2.78 -5.60 -13.85
CA HIS A 39 -2.65 -4.60 -12.81
C HIS A 39 -3.81 -3.60 -12.87
N ASN A 40 -4.27 -3.14 -11.70
CA ASN A 40 -5.36 -2.18 -11.55
C ASN A 40 -6.73 -2.69 -12.07
N GLU A 41 -6.97 -4.00 -11.95
CA GLU A 41 -8.27 -4.63 -12.21
C GLU A 41 -8.72 -5.44 -11.00
N LEU A 42 -10.03 -5.60 -10.83
CA LEU A 42 -10.63 -6.43 -9.78
C LEU A 42 -11.24 -7.68 -10.40
N SER A 43 -11.05 -8.82 -9.73
CA SER A 43 -11.76 -10.04 -10.05
C SER A 43 -13.24 -9.93 -9.68
N SER A 44 -14.08 -10.81 -10.22
CA SER A 44 -15.50 -10.86 -9.82
C SER A 44 -15.65 -11.20 -8.33
N GLU A 45 -14.75 -12.01 -7.79
CA GLU A 45 -14.67 -12.33 -6.37
C GLU A 45 -14.27 -11.10 -5.54
N ASP A 46 -13.28 -10.32 -6.00
CA ASP A 46 -12.86 -9.10 -5.29
C ASP A 46 -14.04 -8.12 -5.17
N VAL A 47 -14.79 -7.92 -6.26
CA VAL A 47 -15.99 -7.07 -6.27
C VAL A 47 -17.06 -7.63 -5.33
N ALA A 48 -17.30 -8.95 -5.34
CA ALA A 48 -18.28 -9.60 -4.46
C ALA A 48 -17.90 -9.48 -2.98
N GLU A 49 -16.61 -9.45 -2.67
CA GLU A 49 -16.07 -9.22 -1.32
C GLU A 49 -16.04 -7.75 -0.91
N GLY A 50 -16.41 -6.82 -1.79
CA GLY A 50 -16.49 -5.39 -1.52
C GLY A 50 -15.18 -4.63 -1.69
N TRP A 51 -14.22 -5.16 -2.46
CA TRP A 51 -13.04 -4.40 -2.87
C TRP A 51 -13.41 -3.32 -3.90
N GLU A 52 -12.80 -2.15 -3.74
CA GLU A 52 -12.84 -1.03 -4.69
C GLU A 52 -11.42 -0.64 -5.12
N LEU A 53 -11.26 -0.22 -6.39
CA LEU A 53 -10.01 0.32 -6.88
C LEU A 53 -9.82 1.75 -6.36
N LEU A 54 -8.66 2.01 -5.75
CA LEU A 54 -8.21 3.37 -5.45
C LEU A 54 -7.47 4.01 -6.63
N PHE A 55 -7.06 3.20 -7.60
CA PHE A 55 -6.32 3.63 -8.77
C PHE A 55 -6.66 2.72 -9.95
N ASP A 56 -6.89 3.31 -11.12
CA ASP A 56 -7.35 2.65 -12.34
C ASP A 56 -6.20 2.36 -13.34
N GLY A 57 -4.95 2.67 -12.95
CA GLY A 57 -3.79 2.55 -13.83
C GLY A 57 -3.65 3.67 -14.87
N ARG A 58 -4.54 4.67 -14.88
CA ARG A 58 -4.66 5.62 -16.01
C ARG A 58 -4.71 7.08 -15.58
N SER A 59 -5.28 7.36 -14.42
CA SER A 59 -5.50 8.73 -13.96
C SER A 59 -5.31 8.88 -12.46
N LEU A 60 -4.99 10.09 -12.02
CA LEU A 60 -4.95 10.44 -10.59
C LEU A 60 -6.34 10.87 -10.08
N ASN A 61 -7.40 10.40 -10.73
CA ASN A 61 -8.75 10.62 -10.25
C ASN A 61 -8.94 9.97 -8.89
N GLY A 62 -9.60 10.67 -7.97
CA GLY A 62 -9.72 10.23 -6.59
C GLY A 62 -8.49 10.53 -5.73
N TRP A 63 -7.46 11.20 -6.26
CA TRP A 63 -6.31 11.70 -5.52
C TRP A 63 -6.28 13.23 -5.47
N ARG A 64 -5.58 13.77 -4.48
CA ARG A 64 -5.29 15.20 -4.32
C ARG A 64 -4.07 15.38 -3.42
N ALA A 65 -3.53 16.59 -3.35
CA ALA A 65 -2.53 16.98 -2.37
C ALA A 65 -3.08 16.84 -0.94
N TYR A 66 -2.18 16.51 0.00
CA TYR A 66 -2.48 16.68 1.41
C TYR A 66 -2.83 18.15 1.70
N ASP A 67 -3.95 18.36 2.39
CA ASP A 67 -4.48 19.67 2.82
C ASP A 67 -4.77 20.72 1.72
N HIS A 68 -4.73 20.33 0.45
CA HIS A 68 -5.02 21.21 -0.69
C HIS A 68 -5.86 20.53 -1.78
N GLU A 69 -6.50 21.32 -2.65
CA GLU A 69 -7.21 20.80 -3.81
C GLU A 69 -6.26 20.49 -4.98
N GLY A 70 -6.63 19.51 -5.81
CA GLY A 70 -5.86 19.10 -6.98
C GLY A 70 -4.63 18.27 -6.62
N VAL A 71 -4.04 17.64 -7.64
CA VAL A 71 -2.81 16.85 -7.48
C VAL A 71 -1.60 17.77 -7.72
N PRO A 72 -0.56 17.71 -6.87
CA PRO A 72 0.63 18.50 -7.07
C PRO A 72 1.46 17.98 -8.26
N GLY A 73 2.15 18.89 -8.96
CA GLY A 73 2.85 18.58 -10.22
C GLY A 73 4.02 17.59 -10.13
N GLY A 74 4.44 17.20 -8.92
CA GLY A 74 5.45 16.16 -8.70
C GLY A 74 4.95 14.73 -8.85
N TRP A 75 3.67 14.52 -9.18
CA TRP A 75 3.05 13.21 -9.32
C TRP A 75 2.47 13.00 -10.71
N GLU A 76 2.75 11.84 -11.30
CA GLU A 76 2.28 11.44 -12.62
C GLU A 76 1.85 9.97 -12.63
N VAL A 77 1.03 9.60 -13.62
CA VAL A 77 0.82 8.19 -13.95
C VAL A 77 1.84 7.78 -15.00
N ARG A 78 2.69 6.80 -14.68
CA ARG A 78 3.66 6.20 -15.62
C ARG A 78 3.61 4.68 -15.52
N ASP A 79 3.52 4.03 -16.68
CA ASP A 79 3.49 2.57 -16.81
C ASP A 79 2.43 1.89 -15.92
N GLY A 80 1.24 2.51 -15.81
CA GLY A 80 0.16 1.97 -14.99
C GLY A 80 0.38 2.08 -13.48
N ALA A 81 1.27 2.96 -13.02
CA ALA A 81 1.57 3.23 -11.63
C ALA A 81 1.51 4.74 -11.31
N ILE A 82 1.10 5.09 -10.10
CA ILE A 82 1.28 6.44 -9.55
C ILE A 82 2.78 6.59 -9.20
N MET A 83 3.43 7.58 -9.78
CA MET A 83 4.87 7.80 -9.64
C MET A 83 5.17 9.23 -9.21
N ARG A 84 6.02 9.36 -8.20
CA ARG A 84 6.64 10.63 -7.84
C ARG A 84 7.78 10.91 -8.83
N VAL A 85 7.65 11.98 -9.60
CA VAL A 85 8.58 12.37 -10.68
C VAL A 85 9.34 13.66 -10.38
N GLY A 86 9.01 14.30 -9.25
CA GLY A 86 9.63 15.54 -8.81
C GLY A 86 9.07 16.02 -7.47
N PRO A 87 9.39 17.26 -7.06
CA PRO A 87 8.82 17.87 -5.87
C PRO A 87 7.30 18.00 -5.99
N GLY A 88 6.56 17.50 -5.00
CA GLY A 88 5.10 17.57 -5.00
C GLY A 88 4.43 17.49 -3.63
N GLY A 89 5.17 17.26 -2.54
CA GLY A 89 4.55 16.93 -1.25
C GLY A 89 3.75 15.64 -1.30
N ASP A 90 2.99 15.38 -0.23
CA ASP A 90 2.19 14.18 -0.08
C ASP A 90 0.87 14.28 -0.84
N ILE A 91 0.39 13.15 -1.32
CA ILE A 91 -0.96 13.00 -1.88
C ILE A 91 -1.80 12.12 -0.96
N MET A 92 -3.10 12.34 -0.99
CA MET A 92 -4.09 11.55 -0.29
C MET A 92 -5.26 11.22 -1.20
N THR A 93 -6.00 10.19 -0.82
CA THR A 93 -7.29 9.88 -1.44
C THR A 93 -8.30 11.00 -1.15
N GLN A 94 -9.21 11.24 -2.08
CA GLN A 94 -10.37 12.12 -1.86
C GLN A 94 -11.42 11.44 -0.97
N GLY A 95 -11.46 10.10 -0.99
CA GLY A 95 -12.28 9.29 -0.09
C GLY A 95 -11.71 9.27 1.32
N VAL A 96 -12.58 9.33 2.32
CA VAL A 96 -12.21 9.19 3.73
C VAL A 96 -12.63 7.82 4.22
N PHE A 97 -11.70 7.13 4.88
CA PHE A 97 -11.87 5.75 5.33
C PHE A 97 -11.66 5.65 6.84
N ARG A 98 -12.42 4.75 7.47
CA ARG A 98 -12.29 4.46 8.90
C ARG A 98 -11.74 3.05 9.09
N ASN A 99 -12.59 2.05 8.88
CA ASN A 99 -12.21 0.65 8.92
C ASN A 99 -12.00 0.19 7.48
N PHE A 100 -10.82 -0.30 7.17
CA PHE A 100 -10.53 -0.76 5.83
C PHE A 100 -9.49 -1.87 5.79
N GLU A 101 -9.50 -2.60 4.68
CA GLU A 101 -8.38 -3.42 4.24
C GLU A 101 -7.76 -2.78 2.99
N LEU A 102 -6.44 -2.66 2.97
CA LEU A 102 -5.67 -2.08 1.87
C LEU A 102 -4.72 -3.12 1.30
N SER A 103 -4.79 -3.32 0.00
CA SER A 103 -3.84 -4.10 -0.78
C SER A 103 -3.27 -3.18 -1.85
N LEU A 104 -1.94 -3.21 -2.01
CA LEU A 104 -1.19 -2.41 -2.97
C LEU A 104 0.15 -3.07 -3.27
N ASP A 105 0.69 -2.78 -4.45
CA ASP A 105 2.08 -3.03 -4.79
C ASP A 105 2.86 -1.72 -4.73
N SER A 106 4.06 -1.76 -4.18
CA SER A 106 4.96 -0.61 -4.09
C SER A 106 6.32 -0.93 -4.66
N ARG A 107 6.97 0.07 -5.26
CA ARG A 107 8.35 0.01 -5.71
C ARG A 107 9.05 1.33 -5.40
N VAL A 108 10.34 1.25 -5.11
CA VAL A 108 11.22 2.41 -4.94
C VAL A 108 12.45 2.25 -5.84
N GLU A 109 13.07 3.37 -6.16
CA GLU A 109 14.39 3.38 -6.80
C GLU A 109 15.48 2.98 -5.79
N GLU A 110 16.72 2.78 -6.28
CA GLU A 110 17.86 2.45 -5.43
C GLU A 110 18.07 3.54 -4.35
N GLY A 111 18.03 3.15 -3.08
CA GLY A 111 18.07 4.05 -1.94
C GLY A 111 16.83 4.93 -1.78
N GLY A 112 15.73 4.62 -2.46
CA GLY A 112 14.48 5.39 -2.39
C GLY A 112 13.76 5.23 -1.06
N ASN A 113 13.01 6.26 -0.68
CA ASN A 113 12.24 6.37 0.56
C ASN A 113 10.86 6.98 0.26
N SER A 114 9.81 6.33 0.73
CA SER A 114 8.43 6.76 0.64
C SER A 114 7.61 6.14 1.77
N GLY A 115 6.31 6.39 1.78
CA GLY A 115 5.44 5.89 2.84
C GLY A 115 4.00 5.78 2.39
N VAL A 116 3.28 4.87 3.03
CA VAL A 116 1.82 4.79 2.94
C VAL A 116 1.26 5.27 4.27
N PHE A 117 0.80 6.52 4.27
CA PHE A 117 0.07 7.08 5.40
C PHE A 117 -1.38 6.60 5.41
N TYR A 118 -1.90 6.34 6.60
CA TYR A 118 -3.30 5.99 6.79
C TYR A 118 -3.92 6.76 7.96
N LEU A 119 -5.25 6.94 7.91
CA LEU A 119 -6.01 7.68 8.94
C LEU A 119 -5.52 9.12 9.18
N ALA A 120 -4.92 9.74 8.16
CA ALA A 120 -4.42 11.10 8.23
C ALA A 120 -5.50 12.11 8.60
N ALA A 121 -5.19 12.98 9.58
CA ALA A 121 -5.98 14.18 9.85
C ALA A 121 -5.54 15.31 8.94
N GLN A 122 -6.46 16.23 8.63
CA GLN A 122 -6.18 17.47 7.88
C GLN A 122 -5.89 18.62 8.85
N GLY A 123 -5.22 19.66 8.37
CA GLY A 123 -4.86 20.85 9.14
C GLY A 123 -3.57 20.76 9.95
N GLU A 124 -2.80 19.67 9.84
CA GLU A 124 -1.44 19.62 10.35
C GLU A 124 -0.45 20.17 9.30
N GLU A 125 0.71 20.66 9.76
CA GLU A 125 1.75 21.14 8.84
C GLU A 125 2.25 20.04 7.90
N ASN A 126 2.41 18.82 8.43
CA ASN A 126 2.83 17.65 7.66
C ASN A 126 1.99 16.43 8.04
N ILE A 127 1.74 15.55 7.06
CA ILE A 127 0.88 14.38 7.23
C ILE A 127 1.33 13.45 8.37
N TYR A 128 2.65 13.28 8.55
CA TYR A 128 3.26 12.43 9.57
C TYR A 128 3.03 12.92 11.02
N HIS A 129 2.53 14.14 11.23
CA HIS A 129 2.14 14.60 12.57
C HIS A 129 0.87 13.91 13.08
N SER A 130 0.03 13.39 12.18
CA SER A 130 -1.26 12.80 12.55
C SER A 130 -1.47 11.38 12.04
N ALA A 131 -0.79 11.00 10.95
CA ALA A 131 -0.98 9.73 10.30
C ALA A 131 0.13 8.74 10.69
N PRO A 132 -0.21 7.52 11.16
CA PRO A 132 0.72 6.40 11.11
C PRO A 132 1.15 6.12 9.67
N GLU A 133 2.36 5.57 9.51
CA GLU A 133 3.01 5.37 8.22
C GLU A 133 3.54 3.94 8.10
N MET A 134 3.10 3.22 7.07
CA MET A 134 3.82 2.01 6.65
C MET A 134 4.96 2.44 5.74
N GLN A 135 6.19 2.19 6.19
CA GLN A 135 7.40 2.60 5.50
C GLN A 135 7.61 1.83 4.19
N VAL A 136 7.98 2.53 3.12
CA VAL A 136 8.30 1.96 1.80
C VAL A 136 9.73 2.38 1.45
N LEU A 137 10.68 1.46 1.63
CA LEU A 137 12.10 1.76 1.63
C LEU A 137 12.92 0.72 0.86
N ASP A 138 14.03 1.17 0.28
CA ASP A 138 15.13 0.28 -0.10
C ASP A 138 16.03 0.06 1.13
N ASP A 139 15.75 -1.01 1.89
CA ASP A 139 16.47 -1.33 3.13
C ASP A 139 17.97 -1.60 2.93
N GLU A 140 18.36 -2.07 1.75
CA GLU A 140 19.75 -2.40 1.47
C GLU A 140 20.62 -1.14 1.33
N ARG A 141 20.03 -0.05 0.80
CA ARG A 141 20.78 1.14 0.39
C ARG A 141 20.43 2.40 1.18
N HIS A 142 19.24 2.50 1.76
CA HIS A 142 18.86 3.65 2.57
C HIS A 142 19.32 3.46 4.03
N THR A 143 19.79 4.54 4.67
CA THR A 143 20.35 4.48 6.03
C THR A 143 19.35 3.99 7.07
N ASP A 144 18.08 4.29 6.86
CA ASP A 144 16.98 3.92 7.76
C ASP A 144 16.64 2.42 7.72
N GLY A 145 17.11 1.69 6.70
CA GLY A 145 16.85 0.26 6.52
C GLY A 145 17.48 -0.64 7.60
N GLN A 146 18.42 -0.12 8.39
CA GLN A 146 19.10 -0.87 9.43
C GLN A 146 18.36 -0.89 10.77
N ASN A 147 17.26 -0.14 10.89
CA ASN A 147 16.50 -0.02 12.12
C ASN A 147 15.07 -0.58 11.91
N PRO A 148 14.62 -1.56 12.72
CA PRO A 148 13.30 -2.18 12.56
C PRO A 148 12.12 -1.21 12.77
N PHE A 149 12.35 -0.03 13.35
CA PHE A 149 11.33 1.02 13.48
C PHE A 149 11.24 1.93 12.24
N THR A 150 12.17 1.81 11.29
CA THR A 150 12.27 2.70 10.12
C THR A 150 12.57 1.96 8.82
N SER A 151 12.69 0.63 8.84
CA SER A 151 12.89 -0.21 7.65
C SER A 151 11.57 -0.44 6.90
N ALA A 152 11.64 -1.00 5.70
CA ALA A 152 10.46 -1.31 4.88
C ALA A 152 9.43 -2.15 5.67
N GLY A 153 8.17 -1.77 5.56
CA GLY A 153 7.05 -2.40 6.26
C GLY A 153 6.91 -2.03 7.75
N ALA A 154 7.85 -1.27 8.34
CA ALA A 154 7.70 -0.76 9.68
C ALA A 154 6.52 0.20 9.78
N ASN A 155 5.88 0.26 10.96
CA ASN A 155 5.12 1.44 11.34
C ASN A 155 6.12 2.49 11.81
N TYR A 156 6.41 3.48 10.95
CA TYR A 156 7.55 4.39 11.13
C TYR A 156 7.46 5.17 12.45
N GLY A 157 8.52 5.12 13.27
CA GLY A 157 8.64 5.89 14.52
C GLY A 157 9.19 5.12 15.72
#